data_AF-A0A367K2W2-F1
#
_entry.id   AF-A0A367K2W2-F1
#
_cell.length_a   1.000
_cell.length_b   1.000
_cell.length_c   1.000
_cell.angle_alpha   90.00
_cell.angle_beta   90.00
_cell.angle_gamma   90.00
#
_symmetry.space_group_name_H-M   'P 1'
#
loop_
_entity.id
_entity.type
_entity.pdbx_description
1 polymer ?
#
loop_
_entity_poly.entity_id
_entity_poly.type
_entity_poly.pdbx_seq_one_letter_code
_entity_poly.pdbx_strand_id
1 'polypeptide(L)'
;SVSTGYVVSSQEDSPLRSQVVVSPPKLSDLELWYWKDQFICNKANNLVLDIRKGRLRLIEDTEICLYHEKPLEEAHNQLWGIRKDAVDSYGKPLEGSYIYSLASNEWVLDIQVAENDGQKLVLFPLQPIDNDNQRWSIVPEGELVLSCPQPNTSYFALQNTMTPPASATSSPTYPFSSAEFPQGLTPAKRGSHSAIFSMEAFKDYHTRVYDTQESNISDKGIAMASAYHIFQNWKLDQISHDFMSLSGDVRSHLQTLTQSEVSKLLSNSALYSNNHKDSASSLSSRLVLQLYDQTPISP
;
A
#
# COMPACT_ATOMS: atom_id res chain seq x y z
N SER A 1 8.22 -13.72 -3.48
CA SER A 1 6.85 -13.30 -3.80
C SER A 1 6.23 -14.34 -4.72
N VAL A 2 5.01 -14.78 -4.43
CA VAL A 2 4.27 -15.73 -5.27
C VAL A 2 3.09 -14.96 -5.83
N SER A 3 2.96 -14.93 -7.17
CA SER A 3 1.77 -14.36 -7.81
C SER A 3 0.51 -15.01 -7.23
N THR A 4 -0.48 -14.20 -6.86
CA THR A 4 -1.77 -14.71 -6.35
C THR A 4 -2.53 -15.51 -7.41
N GLY A 5 -2.16 -15.37 -8.69
CA GLY A 5 -2.88 -15.94 -9.82
C GLY A 5 -4.23 -15.27 -10.10
N TYR A 6 -4.57 -14.21 -9.35
CA TYR A 6 -5.80 -13.45 -9.55
C TYR A 6 -5.60 -12.41 -10.65
N VAL A 7 -6.70 -12.04 -11.30
CA VAL A 7 -6.71 -11.11 -12.44
C VAL A 7 -7.61 -9.91 -12.15
N VAL A 8 -7.24 -8.77 -12.73
CA VAL A 8 -8.06 -7.55 -12.70
C VAL A 8 -9.27 -7.76 -13.60
N SER A 9 -10.46 -7.61 -13.06
CA SER A 9 -11.72 -7.90 -13.76
C SER A 9 -12.69 -6.75 -13.66
N SER A 10 -13.42 -6.48 -14.74
CA SER A 10 -14.61 -5.63 -14.70
C SER A 10 -15.83 -6.40 -14.18
N GLN A 11 -16.79 -5.67 -13.63
CA GLN A 11 -18.09 -6.25 -13.26
C GLN A 11 -18.98 -6.38 -14.51
N GLU A 12 -19.80 -7.44 -14.55
CA GLU A 12 -20.72 -7.73 -15.66
C GLU A 12 -21.93 -6.79 -15.63
N ASP A 13 -22.52 -6.59 -14.45
CA ASP A 13 -23.70 -5.75 -14.26
C ASP A 13 -23.33 -4.27 -14.17
N SER A 14 -23.81 -3.47 -15.12
CA SER A 14 -23.67 -2.00 -15.13
C SER A 14 -22.21 -1.52 -14.97
N PRO A 15 -21.34 -1.78 -15.96
CA PRO A 15 -19.90 -1.55 -15.83
C PRO A 15 -19.55 -0.06 -15.65
N LEU A 16 -20.40 0.87 -16.08
CA LEU A 16 -20.11 2.30 -15.94
C LEU A 16 -20.06 2.69 -14.46
N ARG A 17 -18.92 3.25 -14.03
CA ARG A 17 -18.59 3.60 -12.64
C ARG A 17 -18.58 2.39 -11.68
N SER A 18 -18.61 1.15 -12.18
CA SER A 18 -18.45 -0.03 -11.34
C SER A 18 -17.05 -0.06 -10.74
N GLN A 19 -16.93 -0.54 -9.49
CA GLN A 19 -15.62 -0.79 -8.87
C GLN A 19 -14.91 -1.92 -9.63
N VAL A 20 -13.63 -1.72 -9.94
CA VAL A 20 -12.80 -2.78 -10.53
C VAL A 20 -12.38 -3.76 -9.45
N VAL A 21 -12.48 -5.05 -9.74
CA VAL A 21 -12.23 -6.12 -8.76
C VAL A 21 -11.02 -6.95 -9.15
N VAL A 22 -10.46 -7.66 -8.18
CA VAL A 22 -9.39 -8.63 -8.38
C VAL A 22 -9.93 -9.98 -7.95
N SER A 23 -9.94 -10.95 -8.86
CA SER A 23 -10.59 -12.25 -8.62
C SER A 23 -9.87 -13.38 -9.34
N PRO A 24 -10.14 -14.65 -8.98
CA PRO A 24 -9.69 -15.77 -9.79
C PRO A 24 -10.11 -15.62 -11.26
N PRO A 25 -9.26 -16.03 -12.21
CA PRO A 25 -9.54 -15.89 -13.64
C PRO A 25 -10.75 -16.73 -14.06
N LYS A 26 -11.60 -16.15 -14.89
CA LYS A 26 -12.77 -16.81 -15.50
C LYS A 26 -12.60 -17.00 -17.01
N LEU A 27 -11.47 -16.56 -17.58
CA LEU A 27 -11.14 -16.66 -19.01
C LEU A 27 -12.17 -15.96 -19.92
N SER A 28 -12.57 -14.76 -19.54
CA SER A 28 -13.53 -13.91 -20.23
C SER A 28 -12.92 -12.58 -20.68
N ASP A 29 -13.55 -11.92 -21.66
CA ASP A 29 -13.11 -10.59 -22.13
C ASP A 29 -13.22 -9.49 -21.04
N LEU A 30 -13.96 -9.73 -19.94
CA LEU A 30 -14.05 -8.83 -18.78
C LEU A 30 -12.71 -8.73 -18.01
N GLU A 31 -11.82 -9.70 -18.21
CA GLU A 31 -10.49 -9.79 -17.59
C GLU A 31 -9.38 -9.27 -18.51
N LEU A 32 -9.72 -8.97 -19.77
CA LEU A 32 -8.76 -8.59 -20.79
C LEU A 32 -8.70 -7.07 -20.91
N TRP A 33 -7.48 -6.57 -20.84
CA TRP A 33 -7.17 -5.15 -20.87
C TRP A 33 -6.11 -4.88 -21.94
N TYR A 34 -6.22 -3.75 -22.61
CA TYR A 34 -5.24 -3.32 -23.59
C TYR A 34 -4.87 -1.85 -23.38
N TRP A 35 -3.64 -1.53 -23.74
CA TRP A 35 -3.17 -0.16 -23.76
C TRP A 35 -3.62 0.51 -25.06
N LYS A 36 -4.26 1.67 -24.92
CA LYS A 36 -4.55 2.60 -26.01
C LYS A 36 -3.88 3.92 -25.65
N ASP A 37 -2.70 4.16 -26.19
CA ASP A 37 -1.80 5.24 -25.74
C ASP A 37 -1.53 5.14 -24.23
N GLN A 38 -2.02 6.10 -23.45
CA GLN A 38 -1.87 6.16 -21.99
C GLN A 38 -3.13 5.70 -21.25
N PHE A 39 -4.15 5.22 -21.97
CA PHE A 39 -5.37 4.65 -21.39
C PHE A 39 -5.24 3.14 -21.26
N ILE A 40 -5.82 2.57 -20.21
CA ILE A 40 -6.00 1.14 -20.04
C ILE A 40 -7.48 0.84 -20.28
N CYS A 41 -7.78 0.15 -21.37
CA CYS A 41 -9.13 -0.12 -21.86
C CYS A 41 -9.52 -1.57 -21.60
N ASN A 42 -10.74 -1.80 -21.11
CA ASN A 42 -11.30 -3.13 -20.98
C ASN A 42 -11.84 -3.62 -22.34
N LYS A 43 -11.51 -4.85 -22.72
CA LYS A 43 -11.89 -5.42 -24.03
C LYS A 43 -13.40 -5.65 -24.16
N ALA A 44 -14.08 -6.09 -23.10
CA ALA A 44 -15.50 -6.44 -23.16
C ALA A 44 -16.42 -5.22 -23.35
N ASN A 45 -16.09 -4.08 -22.75
CA ASN A 45 -16.99 -2.92 -22.70
C ASN A 45 -16.40 -1.61 -23.26
N ASN A 46 -15.13 -1.59 -23.66
CA ASN A 46 -14.41 -0.41 -24.16
C ASN A 46 -14.37 0.79 -23.20
N LEU A 47 -14.60 0.56 -21.90
CA LEU A 47 -14.40 1.57 -20.87
C LEU A 47 -12.94 1.58 -20.41
N VAL A 48 -12.51 2.72 -19.87
CA VAL A 48 -11.15 2.94 -19.37
C VAL A 48 -11.09 2.88 -17.85
N LEU A 49 -9.93 2.50 -17.31
CA LEU A 49 -9.64 2.68 -15.89
C LEU A 49 -9.62 4.17 -15.52
N ASP A 50 -10.40 4.54 -14.51
CA ASP A 50 -10.61 5.90 -14.02
C ASP A 50 -10.47 5.94 -12.50
N ILE A 51 -9.69 6.89 -11.99
CA ILE A 51 -9.66 7.20 -10.55
C ILE A 51 -10.99 7.85 -10.20
N ARG A 52 -11.80 7.17 -9.37
CA ARG A 52 -13.16 7.59 -9.06
C ARG A 52 -13.17 9.00 -8.49
N LYS A 53 -14.04 9.86 -9.05
CA LYS A 53 -14.16 11.31 -8.71
C LYS A 53 -12.89 12.13 -8.95
N GLY A 54 -11.86 11.57 -9.60
CA GLY A 54 -10.62 12.27 -9.95
C GLY A 54 -9.79 12.74 -8.77
N ARG A 55 -9.93 12.13 -7.57
CA ARG A 55 -9.28 12.61 -6.35
C ARG A 55 -8.52 11.49 -5.65
N LEU A 56 -7.26 11.77 -5.31
CA LEU A 56 -6.45 10.95 -4.41
C LEU A 56 -6.90 11.15 -2.97
N ARG A 57 -7.06 10.05 -2.24
CA ARG A 57 -7.63 9.98 -0.89
C ARG A 57 -6.76 9.08 -0.02
N LEU A 58 -6.40 9.59 1.16
CA LEU A 58 -5.56 8.89 2.15
C LEU A 58 -6.38 8.28 3.30
N ILE A 59 -7.54 8.87 3.61
CA ILE A 59 -8.39 8.42 4.74
C ILE A 59 -9.34 7.29 4.29
N GLU A 60 -9.79 7.37 3.04
CA GLU A 60 -10.63 6.36 2.39
C GLU A 60 -9.90 5.89 1.13
N ASP A 61 -10.20 4.67 0.68
CA ASP A 61 -9.56 4.09 -0.49
C ASP A 61 -9.73 4.99 -1.73
N THR A 62 -8.64 5.16 -2.47
CA THR A 62 -8.71 5.80 -3.79
C THR A 62 -9.19 4.76 -4.80
N GLU A 63 -10.51 4.66 -4.92
CA GLU A 63 -11.17 3.65 -5.73
C GLU A 63 -10.89 3.80 -7.23
N ILE A 64 -10.70 2.66 -7.89
CA ILE A 64 -10.64 2.56 -9.34
C ILE A 64 -11.99 2.08 -9.88
N CYS A 65 -12.50 2.80 -10.87
CA CYS A 65 -13.73 2.44 -11.56
C CYS A 65 -13.54 2.43 -13.07
N LEU A 66 -14.57 1.98 -13.77
CA LEU A 66 -14.64 2.10 -15.23
C LEU A 66 -15.37 3.38 -15.64
N TYR A 67 -14.86 4.06 -16.64
CA TYR A 67 -15.52 5.25 -17.20
C TYR A 67 -15.32 5.37 -18.71
N HIS A 68 -16.08 6.26 -19.33
CA HIS A 68 -15.82 6.63 -20.72
C HIS A 68 -14.48 7.36 -20.82
N GLU A 69 -13.75 7.10 -21.91
CA GLU A 69 -12.54 7.85 -22.26
C GLU A 69 -12.86 9.35 -22.34
N LYS A 70 -12.14 10.15 -21.56
CA LYS A 70 -12.22 11.60 -21.59
C LYS A 70 -11.26 12.16 -22.65
N PRO A 71 -11.52 13.37 -23.19
CA PRO A 71 -10.53 14.10 -23.95
C PRO A 71 -9.23 14.26 -23.16
N LEU A 72 -8.08 14.21 -23.83
CA LEU A 72 -6.75 14.18 -23.19
C LEU A 72 -6.54 15.33 -22.19
N GLU A 73 -7.08 16.51 -22.49
CA GLU A 73 -7.02 17.72 -21.64
C GLU A 73 -7.73 17.55 -20.30
N GLU A 74 -8.73 16.67 -20.22
CA GLU A 74 -9.54 16.38 -19.02
C GLU A 74 -9.21 15.00 -18.42
N ALA A 75 -8.45 14.18 -19.13
CA ALA A 75 -8.24 12.77 -18.84
C ALA A 75 -7.20 12.49 -17.75
N HIS A 76 -6.67 13.49 -17.03
CA HIS A 76 -5.61 13.32 -16.02
C HIS A 76 -5.82 12.14 -15.05
N ASN A 77 -7.07 11.84 -14.70
CA ASN A 77 -7.43 10.75 -13.80
C ASN A 77 -7.67 9.38 -14.49
N GLN A 78 -7.35 9.28 -15.78
CA GLN A 78 -7.49 8.10 -16.66
C GLN A 78 -6.19 7.74 -17.38
N LEU A 79 -5.12 8.48 -17.13
CA LEU A 79 -3.82 8.25 -17.75
C LEU A 79 -2.90 7.46 -16.83
N TRP A 80 -2.31 6.42 -17.40
CA TRP A 80 -1.54 5.41 -16.69
C TRP A 80 -0.17 5.24 -17.34
N GLY A 81 0.82 4.87 -16.52
CA GLY A 81 2.14 4.46 -16.96
C GLY A 81 2.50 3.10 -16.36
N ILE A 82 3.54 2.47 -16.92
CA ILE A 82 4.09 1.22 -16.40
C ILE A 82 5.59 1.38 -16.12
N ARG A 83 6.02 0.86 -14.97
CA ARG A 83 7.42 0.82 -14.51
C ARG A 83 7.84 -0.63 -14.32
N LYS A 84 8.91 -1.05 -15.00
CA LYS A 84 9.44 -2.43 -14.99
C LYS A 84 10.67 -2.61 -14.09
N ASP A 85 11.04 -1.55 -13.38
CA ASP A 85 12.21 -1.41 -12.52
C ASP A 85 11.84 -1.62 -11.05
N ALA A 86 10.95 -2.57 -10.77
CA ALA A 86 10.63 -2.93 -9.40
C ALA A 86 11.89 -3.46 -8.71
N VAL A 87 12.21 -2.88 -7.55
CA VAL A 87 13.37 -3.26 -6.74
C VAL A 87 12.98 -3.42 -5.28
N ASP A 88 13.62 -4.34 -4.58
CA ASP A 88 13.49 -4.46 -3.13
C ASP A 88 14.30 -3.38 -2.40
N SER A 89 14.21 -3.35 -1.07
CA SER A 89 14.97 -2.43 -0.21
C SER A 89 16.49 -2.51 -0.35
N TYR A 90 17.01 -3.59 -0.96
CA TYR A 90 18.43 -3.80 -1.21
C TYR A 90 18.82 -3.50 -2.67
N GLY A 91 17.89 -2.97 -3.46
CA GLY A 91 18.10 -2.63 -4.88
C GLY A 91 18.08 -3.85 -5.80
N LYS A 92 17.66 -5.02 -5.32
CA LYS A 92 17.55 -6.22 -6.16
C LYS A 92 16.27 -6.14 -6.99
N PRO A 93 16.33 -6.44 -8.30
CA PRO A 93 15.14 -6.51 -9.14
C PRO A 93 14.10 -7.50 -8.59
N LEU A 94 12.86 -7.03 -8.53
CA LEU A 94 11.67 -7.81 -8.20
C LEU A 94 10.90 -8.16 -9.46
N GLU A 95 10.21 -9.29 -9.43
CA GLU A 95 9.30 -9.67 -10.50
C GLU A 95 8.02 -8.81 -10.49
N GLY A 96 7.48 -8.58 -11.69
CA GLY A 96 6.30 -7.76 -11.92
C GLY A 96 6.63 -6.33 -12.30
N SER A 97 5.59 -5.51 -12.42
CA SER A 97 5.68 -4.11 -12.80
C SER A 97 4.71 -3.28 -11.99
N TYR A 98 5.04 -2.01 -11.77
CA TYR A 98 4.10 -1.05 -11.18
C TYR A 98 3.30 -0.38 -12.28
N ILE A 99 1.98 -0.37 -12.14
CA ILE A 99 1.10 0.48 -12.96
C ILE A 99 0.78 1.70 -12.11
N TYR A 100 1.14 2.89 -12.60
CA TYR A 100 1.04 4.14 -11.85
C TYR A 100 0.18 5.17 -12.56
N SER A 101 -0.40 6.10 -11.81
CA SER A 101 -1.12 7.23 -12.38
C SER A 101 -0.15 8.29 -12.90
N LEU A 102 -0.34 8.80 -14.12
CA LEU A 102 0.48 9.90 -14.64
C LEU A 102 0.19 11.24 -13.94
N ALA A 103 -0.96 11.37 -13.28
CA ALA A 103 -1.23 12.53 -12.43
C ALA A 103 -0.37 12.52 -11.15
N SER A 104 0.11 11.36 -10.72
CA SER A 104 0.98 11.20 -9.55
C SER A 104 1.73 9.87 -9.61
N ASN A 105 2.98 9.92 -10.06
CA ASN A 105 3.79 8.73 -10.32
C ASN A 105 4.09 7.88 -9.07
N GLU A 106 3.93 8.44 -7.87
CA GLU A 106 4.12 7.71 -6.61
C GLU A 106 2.86 6.95 -6.17
N TRP A 107 1.79 6.97 -6.96
CA TRP A 107 0.54 6.26 -6.68
C TRP A 107 0.34 5.15 -7.70
N VAL A 108 0.27 3.92 -7.19
CA VAL A 108 0.26 2.69 -7.97
C VAL A 108 -1.01 1.89 -7.73
N LEU A 109 -1.36 1.03 -8.69
CA LEU A 109 -2.46 0.08 -8.53
C LEU A 109 -2.12 -0.95 -7.45
N ASP A 110 -3.07 -1.15 -6.52
CA ASP A 110 -2.94 -2.00 -5.34
C ASP A 110 -4.20 -2.87 -5.16
N ILE A 111 -4.04 -4.00 -4.48
CA ILE A 111 -5.09 -4.93 -4.09
C ILE A 111 -5.49 -4.65 -2.64
N GLN A 112 -6.72 -4.18 -2.45
CA GLN A 112 -7.30 -4.02 -1.11
C GLN A 112 -8.40 -5.06 -0.87
N VAL A 113 -8.41 -5.65 0.32
CA VAL A 113 -9.53 -6.52 0.77
C VAL A 113 -10.75 -5.63 1.01
N ALA A 114 -11.87 -5.99 0.38
CA ALA A 114 -13.17 -5.35 0.56
C ALA A 114 -13.94 -5.99 1.73
N GLU A 115 -14.97 -5.29 2.22
CA GLU A 115 -15.78 -5.71 3.38
C GLU A 115 -16.49 -7.06 3.21
N ASN A 116 -16.64 -7.54 1.97
CA ASN A 116 -17.35 -8.76 1.61
C ASN A 116 -16.39 -9.94 1.29
N ASP A 117 -15.17 -9.93 1.83
CA ASP A 117 -14.09 -10.87 1.51
C ASP A 117 -13.67 -10.89 0.03
N GLY A 118 -14.18 -9.95 -0.79
CA GLY A 118 -13.71 -9.71 -2.14
C GLY A 118 -12.41 -8.91 -2.14
N GLN A 119 -11.71 -8.90 -3.27
CA GLN A 119 -10.57 -7.99 -3.47
C GLN A 119 -10.96 -6.93 -4.50
N LYS A 120 -10.60 -5.68 -4.21
CA LYS A 120 -10.84 -4.54 -5.10
C LYS A 120 -9.54 -3.89 -5.52
N LEU A 121 -9.53 -3.38 -6.73
CA LEU A 121 -8.42 -2.59 -7.25
C LEU A 121 -8.53 -1.15 -6.75
N VAL A 122 -7.50 -0.68 -6.07
CA VAL A 122 -7.40 0.69 -5.58
C VAL A 122 -6.13 1.35 -6.10
N LEU A 123 -6.04 2.65 -5.92
CA LEU A 123 -4.79 3.38 -6.05
C LEU A 123 -4.23 3.64 -4.65
N PHE A 124 -2.95 3.34 -4.45
CA PHE A 124 -2.29 3.52 -3.16
C PHE A 124 -0.87 4.08 -3.35
N PRO A 125 -0.31 4.82 -2.37
CA PRO A 125 1.10 5.21 -2.42
C PRO A 125 2.02 3.99 -2.57
N LEU A 126 3.03 4.11 -3.44
CA LEU A 126 4.03 3.08 -3.67
C LEU A 126 4.75 2.75 -2.35
N GLN A 127 4.64 1.49 -1.96
CA GLN A 127 5.27 0.97 -0.76
C GLN A 127 6.68 0.47 -1.11
N PRO A 128 7.72 0.83 -0.33
CA PRO A 128 9.07 0.35 -0.58
C PRO A 128 9.28 -1.12 -0.15
N ILE A 129 8.40 -1.65 0.71
CA ILE A 129 8.48 -2.98 1.32
C ILE A 129 7.08 -3.61 1.25
N ASP A 130 7.01 -4.95 1.21
CA ASP A 130 5.77 -5.74 1.17
C ASP A 130 4.81 -5.31 0.06
N ASN A 131 5.36 -4.75 -1.02
CA ASN A 131 4.60 -4.23 -2.16
C ASN A 131 4.14 -5.31 -3.14
N ASP A 132 3.99 -6.55 -2.66
CA ASP A 132 3.55 -7.70 -3.46
C ASP A 132 2.18 -7.44 -4.11
N ASN A 133 1.27 -6.78 -3.38
CA ASN A 133 -0.05 -6.37 -3.86
C ASN A 133 -0.02 -5.21 -4.88
N GLN A 134 1.14 -4.58 -5.09
CA GLN A 134 1.33 -3.46 -6.00
C GLN A 134 2.06 -3.85 -7.29
N ARG A 135 2.52 -5.10 -7.40
CA ARG A 135 3.29 -5.59 -8.55
C ARG A 135 2.44 -6.49 -9.43
N TRP A 136 2.41 -6.15 -10.71
CA TRP A 136 1.53 -6.77 -11.70
C TRP A 136 2.35 -7.48 -12.77
N SER A 137 1.98 -8.73 -13.06
CA SER A 137 2.49 -9.46 -14.22
C SER A 137 1.56 -9.21 -15.41
N ILE A 138 2.12 -8.70 -16.51
CA ILE A 138 1.35 -8.49 -17.74
C ILE A 138 1.44 -9.77 -18.58
N VAL A 139 0.32 -10.47 -18.69
CA VAL A 139 0.23 -11.76 -19.39
C VAL A 139 -0.54 -11.56 -20.71
N PRO A 140 0.03 -11.94 -21.86
CA PRO A 140 -0.69 -11.91 -23.14
C PRO A 140 -1.95 -12.79 -23.14
N GLU A 141 -2.93 -12.40 -23.97
CA GLU A 141 -4.14 -13.21 -24.17
C GLU A 141 -3.77 -14.63 -24.63
N GLY A 142 -4.26 -15.64 -23.91
CA GLY A 142 -4.00 -17.06 -24.18
C GLY A 142 -2.76 -17.66 -23.49
N GLU A 143 -1.93 -16.85 -22.81
CA GLU A 143 -0.72 -17.32 -22.11
C GLU A 143 -0.90 -17.47 -20.59
N LEU A 144 -2.11 -17.28 -20.08
CA LEU A 144 -2.39 -17.41 -18.65
C LEU A 144 -2.26 -18.86 -18.20
N VAL A 145 -1.19 -19.18 -17.47
CA VAL A 145 -0.99 -20.48 -16.85
C VAL A 145 -1.80 -20.55 -15.55
N LEU A 146 -2.87 -21.36 -15.57
CA LEU A 146 -3.67 -21.65 -14.38
C LEU A 146 -2.93 -22.62 -13.45
N SER A 147 -1.99 -22.10 -12.67
CA SER A 147 -1.30 -22.85 -11.62
C SER A 147 -2.26 -23.09 -10.45
N CYS A 148 -3.03 -24.17 -10.48
CA CYS A 148 -3.74 -24.64 -9.30
C CYS A 148 -2.70 -25.22 -8.33
N PRO A 149 -2.64 -24.82 -7.04
CA PRO A 149 -1.92 -25.60 -6.05
C PRO A 149 -2.68 -26.93 -5.90
N GLN A 150 -2.24 -27.96 -6.62
CA GLN A 150 -2.67 -29.32 -6.35
C GLN A 150 -2.20 -29.68 -4.94
N PRO A 151 -3.08 -30.06 -4.00
CA PRO A 151 -2.63 -30.76 -2.82
C PRO A 151 -2.17 -32.15 -3.29
N ASN A 152 -0.86 -32.30 -3.48
CA ASN A 152 -0.22 -33.61 -3.54
C ASN A 152 -0.33 -34.27 -2.17
N THR A 153 -1.45 -34.94 -1.93
CA THR A 153 -1.53 -36.06 -0.99
C THR A 153 -2.59 -37.05 -1.46
N SER A 154 -2.15 -37.93 -2.35
CA SER A 154 -2.78 -39.23 -2.57
C SER A 154 -2.64 -40.07 -1.31
N TYR A 155 -3.71 -40.24 -0.53
CA TYR A 155 -3.88 -41.41 0.35
C TYR A 155 -5.36 -41.75 0.55
N PHE A 156 -5.72 -42.91 0.01
CA PHE A 156 -6.83 -43.81 0.34
C PHE A 156 -8.28 -43.35 0.15
N ALA A 157 -8.85 -43.85 -0.95
CA ALA A 157 -10.26 -44.17 -1.05
C ALA A 157 -10.64 -45.32 -0.11
N LEU A 158 -11.72 -45.15 0.65
CA LEU A 158 -12.60 -46.24 1.11
C LEU A 158 -14.03 -45.69 1.23
N GLN A 159 -14.95 -46.39 0.58
CA GLN A 159 -16.39 -46.21 0.66
C GLN A 159 -16.91 -46.59 2.06
N ASN A 160 -17.86 -45.84 2.63
CA ASN A 160 -19.17 -46.39 3.00
C ASN A 160 -20.16 -45.37 3.57
N THR A 161 -21.42 -45.66 3.25
CA THR A 161 -22.73 -45.08 3.59
C THR A 161 -23.04 -44.87 5.08
N MET A 162 -23.76 -43.78 5.42
CA MET A 162 -25.08 -43.80 6.11
C MET A 162 -25.56 -42.39 6.54
N THR A 163 -26.84 -42.10 6.29
CA THR A 163 -27.71 -41.03 6.89
C THR A 163 -28.35 -41.50 8.21
N PRO A 164 -29.17 -40.70 8.94
CA PRO A 164 -29.04 -39.34 9.55
C PRO A 164 -29.37 -39.42 11.09
N PRO A 165 -29.69 -38.37 11.92
CA PRO A 165 -30.88 -37.48 11.81
C PRO A 165 -30.70 -36.02 12.34
N ALA A 166 -31.81 -35.26 12.29
CA ALA A 166 -31.98 -33.84 12.62
C ALA A 166 -31.95 -33.46 14.12
N SER A 167 -31.65 -32.19 14.43
CA SER A 167 -32.44 -31.29 15.32
C SER A 167 -31.78 -29.90 15.52
N ALA A 168 -32.66 -28.88 15.59
CA ALA A 168 -32.63 -27.53 16.21
C ALA A 168 -31.29 -26.96 16.78
N THR A 169 -31.00 -25.65 16.76
CA THR A 169 -31.77 -24.57 17.41
C THR A 169 -31.18 -23.17 17.11
N SER A 170 -32.08 -22.19 16.93
CA SER A 170 -32.04 -20.75 17.31
C SER A 170 -30.86 -19.81 16.99
N SER A 171 -31.17 -18.79 16.19
CA SER A 171 -30.53 -17.46 16.10
C SER A 171 -30.98 -16.52 17.24
N PRO A 172 -30.20 -15.48 17.58
CA PRO A 172 -30.74 -14.29 18.24
C PRO A 172 -30.84 -13.09 17.30
N THR A 173 -32.03 -12.50 17.31
CA THR A 173 -32.42 -11.19 16.77
C THR A 173 -32.01 -10.09 17.75
N TYR A 174 -31.40 -8.99 17.28
CA TYR A 174 -31.24 -7.76 18.07
C TYR A 174 -32.23 -6.68 17.60
N PRO A 175 -32.96 -6.02 18.52
CA PRO A 175 -33.96 -5.03 18.19
C PRO A 175 -33.40 -3.63 17.94
N PHE A 176 -34.05 -2.95 17.01
CA PHE A 176 -33.95 -1.54 16.66
C PHE A 176 -34.51 -0.67 17.81
N SER A 177 -33.80 0.40 18.18
CA SER A 177 -34.33 1.47 19.04
C SER A 177 -33.87 2.83 18.53
N SER A 178 -34.81 3.57 17.97
CA SER A 178 -34.75 4.98 17.60
C SER A 178 -34.90 5.89 18.82
N ALA A 179 -33.98 6.82 19.06
CA ALA A 179 -34.27 8.09 19.74
C ALA A 179 -33.14 9.12 19.53
N GLU A 180 -33.53 10.27 18.95
CA GLU A 180 -33.10 11.63 19.29
C GLU A 180 -31.62 12.05 19.20
N PHE A 181 -31.33 12.84 18.17
CA PHE A 181 -30.26 13.83 18.14
C PHE A 181 -30.64 15.07 18.97
N PRO A 182 -29.73 15.56 19.81
CA PRO A 182 -29.63 17.01 20.00
C PRO A 182 -28.18 17.52 19.89
N GLN A 183 -28.05 18.61 19.13
CA GLN A 183 -27.05 19.69 19.26
C GLN A 183 -25.60 19.48 18.81
N GLY A 184 -25.21 20.30 17.82
CA GLY A 184 -23.92 20.99 17.86
C GLY A 184 -22.98 20.80 16.66
N LEU A 185 -23.31 21.38 15.50
CA LEU A 185 -22.26 21.73 14.52
C LEU A 185 -21.47 22.92 15.07
N THR A 186 -20.40 22.64 15.81
CA THR A 186 -19.35 23.63 16.07
C THR A 186 -18.13 23.28 15.24
N PRO A 187 -17.46 24.25 14.57
CA PRO A 187 -16.22 23.95 13.88
C PRO A 187 -15.19 23.57 14.94
N ALA A 188 -14.71 22.32 14.92
CA ALA A 188 -13.54 21.95 15.69
C ALA A 188 -12.35 22.74 15.12
N LYS A 189 -12.04 23.82 15.84
CA LYS A 189 -10.73 24.45 16.03
C LYS A 189 -9.69 23.92 15.05
N ARG A 190 -9.35 24.76 14.06
CA ARG A 190 -8.18 24.64 13.20
C ARG A 190 -6.93 24.50 14.08
N GLY A 191 -6.63 23.26 14.49
CA GLY A 191 -5.32 22.88 14.98
C GLY A 191 -4.40 23.06 13.79
N SER A 192 -3.40 23.91 13.95
CA SER A 192 -2.26 23.98 13.06
C SER A 192 -1.86 22.57 12.65
N HIS A 193 -2.02 22.22 11.37
CA HIS A 193 -1.36 21.07 10.80
C HIS A 193 0.13 21.28 11.06
N SER A 194 0.68 20.66 12.10
CA SER A 194 2.11 20.40 12.18
C SER A 194 2.44 19.69 10.89
N ALA A 195 3.23 20.34 10.04
CA ALA A 195 3.55 19.89 8.69
C ALA A 195 3.73 18.37 8.68
N ILE A 196 2.80 17.67 8.03
CA ILE A 196 2.98 16.26 7.70
C ILE A 196 4.15 16.28 6.72
N PHE A 197 5.36 16.00 7.21
CA PHE A 197 6.50 15.81 6.33
C PHE A 197 6.14 14.64 5.41
N SER A 198 6.14 14.88 4.10
CA SER A 198 5.77 13.83 3.15
C SER A 198 6.86 12.77 3.12
N MET A 199 6.49 11.52 2.85
CA MET A 199 7.43 10.39 2.85
C MET A 199 8.61 10.62 1.88
N GLU A 200 8.37 11.39 0.82
CA GLU A 200 9.36 11.80 -0.17
C GLU A 200 10.47 12.65 0.45
N ALA A 201 10.15 13.53 1.41
CA ALA A 201 11.15 14.32 2.11
C ALA A 201 12.07 13.43 2.96
N PHE A 202 11.52 12.40 3.60
CA PHE A 202 12.32 11.44 4.37
C PHE A 202 13.29 10.66 3.49
N LYS A 203 12.81 10.14 2.35
CA LYS A 203 13.62 9.42 1.36
C LYS A 203 14.72 10.31 0.77
N ASP A 204 14.38 11.52 0.38
CA ASP A 204 15.32 12.49 -0.20
C ASP A 204 16.47 12.80 0.77
N TYR A 205 16.16 13.11 2.04
CA TYR A 205 17.22 13.34 3.03
C TYR A 205 18.00 12.08 3.39
N HIS A 206 17.36 10.90 3.37
CA HIS A 206 18.06 9.63 3.56
C HIS A 206 19.10 9.40 2.47
N THR A 207 18.75 9.55 1.20
CA THR A 207 19.69 9.42 0.08
C THR A 207 20.81 10.44 0.14
N ARG A 208 20.52 11.69 0.48
CA ARG A 208 21.57 12.72 0.60
C ARG A 208 22.57 12.43 1.71
N VAL A 209 22.11 11.90 2.84
CA VAL A 209 22.96 11.63 4.03
C VAL A 209 23.72 10.30 3.90
N TYR A 210 23.07 9.24 3.45
CA TYR A 210 23.63 7.88 3.46
C TYR A 210 24.24 7.45 2.12
N ASP A 211 23.62 7.83 0.99
CA ASP A 211 24.09 7.40 -0.33
C ASP A 211 25.06 8.41 -0.95
N THR A 212 24.70 9.70 -0.91
CA THR A 212 25.48 10.79 -1.54
C THR A 212 26.50 11.42 -0.58
N GLN A 213 26.30 11.27 0.74
CA GLN A 213 27.15 11.84 1.80
C GLN A 213 27.36 13.36 1.66
N GLU A 214 26.28 14.09 1.38
CA GLU A 214 26.32 15.54 1.28
C GLU A 214 26.70 16.19 2.63
N SER A 215 27.63 17.15 2.60
CA SER A 215 28.11 17.87 3.80
C SER A 215 27.22 19.04 4.23
N ASN A 216 26.26 19.47 3.40
CA ASN A 216 25.45 20.66 3.67
C ASN A 216 24.01 20.31 4.08
N ILE A 217 23.85 19.43 5.07
CA ILE A 217 22.53 18.99 5.53
C ILE A 217 22.15 19.68 6.85
N SER A 218 20.95 20.26 6.88
CA SER A 218 20.40 20.91 8.07
C SER A 218 20.10 19.91 9.20
N ASP A 219 20.00 20.39 10.45
CA ASP A 219 19.58 19.57 11.62
C ASP A 219 18.28 18.81 11.36
N LYS A 220 17.37 19.46 10.63
CA LYS A 220 16.09 18.89 10.21
C LYS A 220 16.28 17.75 9.21
N GLY A 221 17.17 17.92 8.24
CA GLY A 221 17.51 16.90 7.25
C GLY A 221 18.16 15.68 7.90
N ILE A 222 19.12 15.88 8.80
CA ILE A 222 19.76 14.80 9.57
C ILE A 222 18.72 14.06 10.42
N ALA A 223 17.81 14.79 11.07
CA ALA A 223 16.75 14.19 11.87
C ALA A 223 15.78 13.34 11.03
N MET A 224 15.38 13.80 9.84
CA MET A 224 14.53 13.06 8.91
C MET A 224 15.24 11.81 8.38
N ALA A 225 16.48 11.96 7.90
CA ALA A 225 17.29 10.85 7.39
C ALA A 225 17.50 9.75 8.44
N SER A 226 17.86 10.13 9.67
CA SER A 226 18.13 9.18 10.77
C SER A 226 16.85 8.47 11.20
N ALA A 227 15.74 9.19 11.33
CA ALA A 227 14.45 8.61 11.70
C ALA A 227 13.97 7.60 10.64
N TYR A 228 14.11 7.93 9.36
CA TYR A 228 13.77 7.02 8.26
C TYR A 228 14.69 5.79 8.23
N HIS A 229 16.00 5.99 8.37
CA HIS A 229 16.98 4.90 8.36
C HIS A 229 16.71 3.86 9.44
N ILE A 230 16.53 4.30 10.69
CA ILE A 230 16.25 3.40 11.81
C ILE A 230 14.91 2.72 11.67
N PHE A 231 13.89 3.44 11.20
CA PHE A 231 12.57 2.87 10.99
C PHE A 231 12.59 1.74 9.93
N GLN A 232 13.32 1.92 8.83
CA GLN A 232 13.50 0.91 7.79
C GLN A 232 14.23 -0.33 8.34
N ASN A 233 15.35 -0.13 9.04
CA ASN A 233 16.12 -1.23 9.62
C ASN A 233 15.31 -2.03 10.65
N TRP A 234 14.60 -1.34 11.55
CA TRP A 234 13.74 -2.00 12.54
C TRP A 234 12.64 -2.85 11.88
N LYS A 235 12.03 -2.35 10.79
CA LYS A 235 11.05 -3.14 10.02
C LYS A 235 11.67 -4.39 9.41
N LEU A 236 12.88 -4.28 8.84
CA LEU A 236 13.60 -5.43 8.29
C LEU A 236 13.93 -6.46 9.37
N ASP A 237 14.33 -6.01 10.56
CA ASP A 237 14.62 -6.88 11.70
C ASP A 237 13.38 -7.64 12.18
N GLN A 238 12.20 -6.99 12.24
CA GLN A 238 10.92 -7.63 12.57
C GLN A 238 10.53 -8.74 11.58
N ILE A 239 10.88 -8.61 10.31
CA ILE A 239 10.58 -9.62 9.28
C ILE A 239 11.54 -10.81 9.37
N SER A 240 12.79 -10.56 9.79
CA SER A 240 13.82 -11.62 9.91
C SER A 240 13.65 -12.52 11.13
N HIS A 241 13.10 -11.97 12.22
CA HIS A 241 12.87 -12.70 13.47
C HIS A 241 11.39 -13.03 13.60
N ASP A 242 11.04 -14.24 13.18
CA ASP A 242 9.72 -14.85 13.27
C ASP A 242 9.05 -14.55 14.62
N PHE A 243 8.02 -13.70 14.57
CA PHE A 243 6.98 -13.44 15.58
C PHE A 243 7.29 -13.89 17.02
N MET A 244 8.34 -13.34 17.65
CA MET A 244 8.67 -13.63 19.05
C MET A 244 8.96 -12.34 19.82
N SER A 245 7.89 -11.83 20.45
CA SER A 245 7.90 -11.19 21.75
C SER A 245 8.95 -10.09 21.96
N LEU A 246 8.59 -8.85 21.61
CA LEU A 246 9.07 -7.67 22.34
C LEU A 246 7.87 -6.88 22.84
N SER A 247 7.23 -7.41 23.89
CA SER A 247 6.37 -6.67 24.82
C SER A 247 7.19 -5.69 25.70
N GLY A 248 8.19 -5.04 25.11
CA GLY A 248 8.91 -3.90 25.68
C GLY A 248 8.67 -2.69 24.80
N ASP A 249 8.62 -1.49 25.38
CA ASP A 249 8.25 -0.24 24.69
C ASP A 249 9.03 -0.02 23.38
N VAL A 250 8.50 -0.53 22.26
CA VAL A 250 9.08 -0.42 20.91
C VAL A 250 9.34 1.05 20.57
N ARG A 251 8.45 1.93 21.03
CA ARG A 251 8.60 3.39 20.91
C ARG A 251 9.89 3.90 21.57
N SER A 252 10.16 3.47 22.80
CA SER A 252 11.38 3.85 23.53
C SER A 252 12.64 3.28 22.87
N HIS A 253 12.55 2.05 22.37
CA HIS A 253 13.64 1.41 21.65
C HIS A 253 13.99 2.15 20.35
N LEU A 254 12.98 2.44 19.52
CA LEU A 254 13.15 3.21 18.27
C LEU A 254 13.72 4.60 18.53
N GLN A 255 13.25 5.30 19.55
CA GLN A 255 13.80 6.60 19.93
C GLN A 255 15.28 6.49 20.32
N THR A 256 15.65 5.49 21.12
CA THR A 256 17.04 5.27 21.56
C THR A 256 17.96 4.98 20.37
N LEU A 257 17.55 4.09 19.46
CA LEU A 257 18.30 3.79 18.24
C LEU A 257 18.48 5.03 17.36
N THR A 258 17.41 5.81 17.19
CA THR A 258 17.44 7.02 16.38
C THR A 258 18.36 8.10 16.97
N GLN A 259 18.37 8.28 18.30
CA GLN A 259 19.27 9.22 18.97
C GLN A 259 20.74 8.77 18.91
N SER A 260 20.98 7.46 19.01
CA SER A 260 22.31 6.88 18.83
C SER A 260 22.85 7.12 17.42
N GLU A 261 21.99 6.94 16.41
CA GLU A 261 22.35 7.15 15.01
C GLU A 261 22.64 8.63 14.70
N VAL A 262 21.83 9.56 15.21
CA VAL A 262 22.14 11.01 15.13
C VAL A 262 23.48 11.32 15.78
N SER A 263 23.76 10.74 16.95
CA SER A 263 25.05 10.94 17.65
C SER A 263 26.23 10.42 16.84
N LYS A 264 26.07 9.29 16.15
CA LYS A 264 27.06 8.69 15.26
C LYS A 264 27.31 9.57 14.03
N LEU A 265 26.26 10.02 13.33
CA LEU A 265 26.39 10.90 12.18
C LEU A 265 27.10 12.22 12.55
N LEU A 266 26.67 12.85 13.65
CA LEU A 266 27.22 14.13 14.10
C LEU A 266 28.60 14.02 14.75
N SER A 267 29.05 12.81 15.10
CA SER A 267 30.45 12.58 15.51
C SER A 267 31.43 12.75 14.33
N ASN A 268 30.94 12.67 13.09
CA ASN A 268 31.74 12.94 11.91
C ASN A 268 31.80 14.46 11.62
N SER A 269 32.67 15.14 12.36
CA SER A 269 32.87 16.59 12.28
C SER A 269 33.29 17.09 10.88
N ALA A 270 33.71 16.20 9.97
CA ALA A 270 34.09 16.60 8.61
C ALA A 270 32.88 16.91 7.72
N LEU A 271 31.72 16.33 8.02
CA LEU A 271 30.51 16.49 7.20
C LEU A 271 29.47 17.40 7.87
N TYR A 272 29.32 17.36 9.20
CA TYR A 272 28.17 17.98 9.88
C TYR A 272 28.57 18.91 11.04
N SER A 273 29.60 19.73 10.81
CA SER A 273 30.23 20.58 11.85
C SER A 273 29.32 21.67 12.43
N ASN A 274 28.28 22.09 11.70
CA ASN A 274 27.38 23.18 12.08
C ASN A 274 26.07 22.72 12.73
N ASN A 275 25.93 21.42 12.99
CA ASN A 275 24.67 20.82 13.40
C ASN A 275 24.53 20.67 14.92
N HIS A 276 23.35 21.00 15.45
CA HIS A 276 23.09 20.92 16.89
C HIS A 276 22.58 19.53 17.27
N LYS A 277 23.42 18.78 17.97
CA LYS A 277 23.13 17.40 18.41
C LYS A 277 21.79 17.25 19.13
N ASP A 278 21.48 18.15 20.07
CA ASP A 278 20.27 18.07 20.88
C ASP A 278 19.01 18.38 20.06
N SER A 279 19.12 19.34 19.13
CA SER A 279 18.03 19.73 18.23
C SER A 279 17.67 18.59 17.27
N ALA A 280 18.69 18.03 16.60
CA ALA A 280 18.51 16.92 15.66
C ALA A 280 18.00 15.65 16.36
N SER A 281 18.52 15.35 17.56
CA SER A 281 18.11 14.17 18.35
C SER A 281 16.67 14.26 18.86
N SER A 282 16.25 15.43 19.35
CA SER A 282 14.88 15.65 19.81
C SER A 282 13.88 15.57 18.66
N LEU A 283 14.24 16.16 17.51
CA LEU A 283 13.39 16.13 16.33
C LEU A 283 13.29 14.72 15.74
N SER A 284 14.39 13.99 15.59
CA SER A 284 14.41 12.64 15.04
C SER A 284 13.57 11.66 15.88
N SER A 285 13.62 11.80 17.21
CA SER A 285 12.81 11.01 18.15
C SER A 285 11.31 11.22 17.99
N ARG A 286 10.88 12.42 17.58
CA ARG A 286 9.47 12.69 17.27
C ARG A 286 9.08 12.13 15.92
N LEU A 287 9.96 12.27 14.93
CA LEU A 287 9.72 11.83 13.56
C LEU A 287 9.65 10.31 13.43
N VAL A 288 10.49 9.55 14.14
CA VAL A 288 10.46 8.09 14.10
C VAL A 288 9.15 7.53 14.67
N LEU A 289 8.61 8.16 15.72
CA LEU A 289 7.30 7.80 16.25
C LEU A 289 6.17 8.15 15.28
N GLN A 290 6.28 9.29 14.59
CA GLN A 290 5.33 9.65 13.56
C GLN A 290 5.32 8.62 12.41
N LEU A 291 6.49 8.14 11.97
CA LEU A 291 6.60 7.09 10.96
C LEU A 291 6.01 5.75 11.45
N TYR A 292 6.25 5.42 12.71
CA TYR A 292 5.69 4.24 13.37
C TYR A 292 4.17 4.30 13.46
N ASP A 293 3.61 5.43 13.91
CA ASP A 293 2.16 5.61 14.09
C ASP A 293 1.41 5.73 12.76
N GLN A 294 2.05 6.24 11.70
CA GLN A 294 1.47 6.38 10.36
C GLN A 294 1.56 5.10 9.53
N THR A 295 2.32 4.11 9.99
CA THR A 295 2.34 2.80 9.33
C THR A 295 1.30 1.92 10.00
N PRO A 296 0.32 1.36 9.27
CA PRO A 296 -0.49 0.29 9.81
C PRO A 296 0.42 -0.89 10.12
N ILE A 297 0.74 -1.08 11.39
CA ILE A 297 1.29 -2.33 11.89
C ILE A 297 0.09 -3.27 11.92
N SER A 298 -0.05 -4.09 10.87
CA SER A 298 -1.10 -5.11 10.82
C SER A 298 -1.05 -5.99 12.07
N PRO A 299 -2.17 -6.18 12.79
CA PRO A 299 -2.56 -7.53 13.16
C PRO A 299 -3.03 -8.33 11.93
#